data_AF-A0A1H1TE33-F1
#
_entry.id   AF-A0A1H1TE33-F1
#
_cell.length_a   1.000
_cell.length_b   1.000
_cell.length_c   1.000
_cell.angle_alpha   90.00
_cell.angle_beta   90.00
_cell.angle_gamma   90.00
#
_symmetry.space_group_name_H-M   'P 1'
#
loop_
_entity.id
_entity.type
_entity.pdbx_description
1 polymer ?
#
loop_
_entity_poly.entity_id
_entity_poly.type
_entity_poly.pdbx_seq_one_letter_code
_entity_poly.pdbx_strand_id
1 'polypeptide(L)'
;MSTPRTPTWYDVLGVSREASRDEVRAAWRRATDTHEPGTPQFRTYNDAADVLLDPERRAAYDASLPADEPEPAPEPTLGSDPSAGAATGAGPEAAAATRPADDEPAAPGGVVRALGRVSTLVLAVLLVLVLGAFGVAAWAGTEIAQQQRVDDARVEAPAAAEAAAKALLSYDYRTLPADRQRASRYLTGGFEREYLKNFQLLEKQEDGTAGAAVQTKAVVKATVTGTGVIDADSDRARVLVFVNQVSEKQGQDPQIFQNRVAMSMRDVDGRWLVSDLKSY
;
A
#
# COMPACT_ATOMS: atom_id res chain seq x y z
N MET A 1 -22.22 14.95 20.88
CA MET A 1 -21.75 13.65 20.38
C MET A 1 -20.27 13.82 20.08
N SER A 2 -19.38 13.26 20.91
CA SER A 2 -17.93 13.43 20.73
C SER A 2 -17.46 12.53 19.58
N THR A 3 -16.87 13.13 18.55
CA THR A 3 -16.19 12.42 17.45
C THR A 3 -15.04 11.58 18.01
N PRO A 4 -14.83 10.33 17.56
CA PRO A 4 -13.71 9.52 18.02
C PRO A 4 -12.40 10.17 17.53
N ARG A 5 -11.58 10.63 18.47
CA ARG A 5 -10.23 11.17 18.20
C ARG A 5 -9.30 10.00 17.90
N THR A 6 -8.61 10.01 16.76
CA THR A 6 -7.54 9.04 16.47
C THR A 6 -6.45 9.19 17.53
N PRO A 7 -6.01 8.11 18.19
CA PRO A 7 -4.97 8.19 19.23
C PRO A 7 -3.66 8.68 18.64
N THR A 8 -3.05 9.67 19.28
CA THR A 8 -1.74 10.22 18.92
C THR A 8 -0.60 9.36 19.47
N TRP A 9 0.64 9.56 19.02
CA TRP A 9 1.81 8.88 19.56
C TRP A 9 2.04 9.22 21.04
N TYR A 10 1.58 10.40 21.48
CA TYR A 10 1.54 10.81 22.87
C TYR A 10 0.55 9.98 23.70
N ASP A 11 -0.64 9.72 23.15
CA ASP A 11 -1.66 8.87 23.77
C ASP A 11 -1.20 7.40 23.85
N VAL A 12 -0.47 6.93 22.83
CA VAL A 12 0.11 5.59 22.80
C VAL A 12 1.11 5.39 23.95
N LEU A 13 2.03 6.34 24.19
CA LEU A 13 2.98 6.23 25.31
C LEU A 13 2.42 6.73 26.65
N GLY A 14 1.22 7.31 26.67
CA GLY A 14 0.60 7.89 27.87
C GLY A 14 1.38 9.10 28.41
N VAL A 15 1.94 9.92 27.53
CA VAL A 15 2.75 11.10 27.86
C VAL A 15 2.15 12.37 27.24
N SER A 16 2.35 13.52 27.87
CA SER A 16 1.85 14.80 27.34
C SER A 16 2.64 15.27 26.10
N ARG A 17 2.05 16.16 25.29
CA ARG A 17 2.75 16.80 24.15
C ARG A 17 3.97 17.60 24.58
N GLU A 18 3.98 18.09 25.81
CA GLU A 18 5.06 18.87 26.42
C GLU A 18 6.08 17.98 27.16
N ALA A 19 5.90 16.64 27.16
CA ALA A 19 6.77 15.74 27.90
C ALA A 19 8.23 15.85 27.44
N SER A 20 9.14 15.91 28.41
CA SER A 20 10.57 15.92 28.15
C SER A 20 11.04 14.58 27.56
N ARG A 21 12.20 14.60 26.88
CA ARG A 21 12.76 13.40 26.24
C ARG A 21 13.03 12.25 27.23
N ASP A 22 13.37 12.60 28.47
CA ASP A 22 13.60 11.60 29.52
C ASP A 22 12.30 10.97 30.02
N GLU A 23 11.21 11.73 30.07
CA GLU A 23 9.87 11.22 30.39
C GLU A 23 9.33 10.29 29.30
N VAL A 24 9.54 10.64 28.02
CA VAL A 24 9.22 9.76 26.88
C VAL A 24 10.01 8.45 26.97
N ARG A 25 11.31 8.50 27.28
CA ARG A 25 12.14 7.29 27.46
C ARG A 25 11.71 6.46 28.66
N ALA A 26 11.26 7.08 29.73
CA ALA A 26 10.76 6.38 30.92
C ALA A 26 9.40 5.72 30.66
N ALA A 27 8.53 6.38 29.88
CA ALA A 27 7.23 5.83 29.48
C ALA A 27 7.37 4.66 28.51
N TRP A 28 8.25 4.78 27.51
CA TRP A 28 8.58 3.68 26.60
C TRP A 28 9.06 2.45 27.35
N ARG A 29 10.03 2.59 28.28
CA ARG A 29 10.51 1.46 29.11
C ARG A 29 9.38 0.78 29.88
N ARG A 30 8.50 1.55 30.54
CA ARG A 30 7.34 1.00 31.27
C ARG A 30 6.36 0.26 30.34
N ALA A 31 6.13 0.81 29.14
CA ALA A 31 5.24 0.21 28.16
C ALA A 31 5.81 -1.11 27.62
N THR A 32 7.12 -1.17 27.34
CA THR A 32 7.77 -2.39 26.83
C THR A 32 7.97 -3.47 27.89
N ASP A 33 8.19 -3.10 29.16
CA ASP A 33 8.34 -4.08 30.26
C ASP A 33 7.05 -4.86 30.55
N THR A 34 5.90 -4.30 30.18
CA THR A 34 4.58 -4.90 30.40
C THR A 34 4.14 -5.82 29.25
N HIS A 35 4.81 -5.78 28.09
CA HIS A 35 4.37 -6.45 26.86
C HIS A 35 5.42 -7.40 26.28
N GLU A 36 4.98 -8.56 25.80
CA GLU A 36 5.88 -9.52 25.15
C GLU A 36 6.48 -8.95 23.85
N PRO A 37 7.79 -9.17 23.61
CA PRO A 37 8.44 -8.78 22.35
C PRO A 37 7.76 -9.44 21.14
N GLY A 38 7.58 -8.68 20.06
CA GLY A 38 7.03 -9.17 18.79
C GLY A 38 5.49 -9.07 18.65
N THR A 39 4.80 -8.67 19.71
CA THR A 39 3.36 -8.36 19.63
C THR A 39 3.10 -7.09 18.80
N PRO A 40 1.91 -6.95 18.16
CA PRO A 40 1.54 -5.71 17.47
C PRO A 40 1.62 -4.47 18.36
N GLN A 41 1.24 -4.60 19.63
CA GLN A 41 1.30 -3.53 20.64
C GLN A 41 2.73 -3.10 20.92
N PHE A 42 3.66 -4.05 21.05
CA PHE A 42 5.09 -3.77 21.23
C PHE A 42 5.67 -2.97 20.05
N ARG A 43 5.24 -3.27 18.81
CA ARG A 43 5.63 -2.50 17.62
C ARG A 43 5.10 -1.07 17.66
N THR A 44 3.82 -0.89 18.00
CA THR A 44 3.21 0.45 18.14
C THR A 44 3.93 1.32 19.19
N TYR A 45 4.39 0.74 20.31
CA TYR A 45 5.17 1.47 21.30
C TYR A 45 6.58 1.86 20.82
N ASN A 46 7.22 1.01 20.01
CA ASN A 46 8.52 1.35 19.41
C ASN A 46 8.39 2.41 18.33
N ASP A 47 7.38 2.33 17.46
CA ASP A 47 7.11 3.33 16.43
C ASP A 47 6.84 4.71 17.06
N ALA A 48 6.08 4.75 18.17
CA ALA A 48 5.84 5.96 18.93
C ALA A 48 7.12 6.54 19.55
N ALA A 49 7.97 5.68 20.13
CA ALA A 49 9.23 6.09 20.73
C ALA A 49 10.23 6.61 19.68
N ASP A 50 10.30 5.98 18.51
CA ASP A 50 11.18 6.40 17.41
C ASP A 50 10.84 7.80 16.88
N VAL A 51 9.55 8.15 16.85
CA VAL A 51 9.09 9.48 16.45
C VAL A 51 9.30 10.51 17.56
N LEU A 52 9.01 10.17 18.83
CA LEU A 52 9.02 11.12 19.94
C LEU A 52 10.40 11.34 20.59
N LEU A 53 11.35 10.41 20.43
CA LEU A 53 12.72 10.54 20.95
C LEU A 53 13.67 11.27 20.00
N ASP A 54 13.31 11.42 18.73
CA ASP A 54 14.06 12.18 17.74
C ASP A 54 13.47 13.61 17.64
N PRO A 55 14.26 14.67 17.93
CA PRO A 55 13.78 16.04 17.90
C PRO A 55 13.20 16.49 16.56
N GLU A 56 13.80 16.08 15.44
CA GLU A 56 13.35 16.50 14.11
C GLU A 56 12.04 15.79 13.73
N ARG A 57 11.96 14.49 14.03
CA ARG A 57 10.75 13.69 13.76
C ARG A 57 9.60 14.09 14.67
N ARG A 58 9.87 14.44 15.92
CA ARG A 58 8.87 14.97 16.85
C ARG A 58 8.32 16.31 16.37
N ALA A 59 9.17 17.24 15.93
CA ALA A 59 8.73 18.53 15.40
C ALA A 59 7.87 18.36 14.12
N ALA A 60 8.27 17.46 13.21
CA ALA A 60 7.47 17.14 12.03
C ALA A 60 6.13 16.48 12.37
N TYR A 61 6.12 15.60 13.37
CA TYR A 61 4.90 14.98 13.88
C TYR A 61 3.96 16.01 14.53
N ASP A 62 4.48 16.89 15.37
CA ASP A 62 3.72 17.95 16.02
C ASP A 62 3.12 18.93 15.00
N ALA A 63 3.85 19.24 13.92
CA ALA A 63 3.34 20.06 12.81
C ALA A 63 2.23 19.38 12.00
N SER A 64 2.14 18.04 12.05
CA SER A 64 1.09 17.27 11.38
C SER A 64 -0.19 17.12 12.20
N LEU A 65 -0.12 17.39 13.51
CA LEU A 65 -1.28 17.31 14.38
C LEU A 65 -2.13 18.57 14.21
N PRO A 66 -3.47 18.43 14.15
CA PRO A 66 -4.34 19.59 14.21
C PRO A 66 -4.03 20.35 15.51
N ALA A 67 -3.78 21.66 15.38
CA ALA A 67 -3.66 22.55 16.52
C ALA A 67 -4.90 22.35 17.39
N ASP A 68 -4.75 22.17 18.70
CA ASP A 68 -5.88 22.26 19.61
C ASP A 68 -6.45 23.68 19.44
N GLU A 69 -7.57 23.80 18.72
CA GLU A 69 -8.37 25.01 18.72
C GLU A 69 -8.79 25.28 20.16
N PRO A 70 -8.38 26.41 20.77
CA PRO A 70 -9.07 26.89 21.95
C PRO A 70 -10.52 27.23 21.56
N GLU A 71 -11.45 26.78 22.40
CA GLU A 71 -12.89 26.96 22.34
C GLU A 71 -13.31 28.35 21.80
N PRO A 72 -14.28 28.45 20.87
CA PRO A 72 -14.66 29.73 20.27
C PRO A 72 -15.45 30.59 21.25
N ALA A 73 -14.95 31.80 21.53
CA ALA A 73 -15.73 32.89 22.13
C ALA A 73 -16.76 33.44 21.11
N PRO A 74 -17.90 34.01 21.58
CA PRO A 74 -19.08 34.20 20.76
C PRO A 74 -18.98 35.38 19.77
N GLU A 75 -19.72 35.22 18.67
CA GLU A 75 -19.84 36.12 17.52
C GLU A 75 -20.20 37.58 17.87
N PRO A 76 -19.75 38.58 17.09
CA PRO A 76 -20.49 39.82 16.92
C PRO A 76 -21.48 39.69 15.76
N THR A 77 -22.74 39.94 16.08
CA THR A 77 -23.85 40.02 15.14
C THR A 77 -23.79 41.25 14.22
N LEU A 78 -24.40 41.05 13.06
CA LEU A 78 -24.65 41.97 11.95
C LEU A 78 -25.10 43.39 12.33
N GLY A 79 -24.63 44.36 11.55
CA GLY A 79 -25.15 45.72 11.48
C GLY A 79 -24.90 46.37 10.10
N SER A 80 -25.68 45.95 9.11
CA SER A 80 -26.33 46.77 8.06
C SER A 80 -25.49 47.65 7.09
N ASP A 81 -25.26 47.10 5.89
CA ASP A 81 -25.61 47.56 4.51
C ASP A 81 -26.21 48.98 4.28
N PRO A 82 -26.40 49.47 3.02
CA PRO A 82 -25.64 49.38 1.75
C PRO A 82 -25.45 50.79 1.10
N SER A 83 -24.81 50.89 -0.08
CA SER A 83 -25.45 51.50 -1.29
C SER A 83 -24.48 51.66 -2.48
N ALA A 84 -24.87 51.01 -3.59
CA ALA A 84 -24.82 51.40 -5.02
C ALA A 84 -23.50 51.90 -5.64
N GLY A 85 -23.11 51.53 -6.87
CA GLY A 85 -23.69 50.77 -7.97
C GLY A 85 -22.59 50.46 -9.00
N ALA A 86 -22.69 49.38 -9.78
CA ALA A 86 -23.03 49.40 -11.22
C ALA A 86 -22.20 50.42 -12.04
N ALA A 87 -21.54 50.13 -13.17
CA ALA A 87 -21.57 49.06 -14.16
C ALA A 87 -20.35 49.28 -15.10
N THR A 88 -19.67 48.22 -15.55
CA THR A 88 -19.60 47.76 -16.97
C THR A 88 -18.79 48.59 -17.97
N GLY A 89 -17.99 47.88 -18.77
CA GLY A 89 -17.62 48.24 -20.15
C GLY A 89 -16.15 48.62 -20.31
N ALA A 90 -15.31 47.69 -20.79
CA ALA A 90 -15.01 47.48 -22.22
C ALA A 90 -13.83 48.35 -22.68
N GLY A 91 -12.75 47.69 -23.14
CA GLY A 91 -11.75 48.30 -24.02
C GLY A 91 -12.37 48.69 -25.38
N PRO A 92 -11.60 49.15 -26.39
CA PRO A 92 -10.22 48.76 -26.65
C PRO A 92 -9.35 49.90 -27.29
N GLU A 93 -8.20 49.51 -27.86
CA GLU A 93 -7.70 50.00 -29.17
C GLU A 93 -7.17 51.46 -29.23
N ALA A 94 -5.86 51.69 -29.23
CA ALA A 94 -4.89 51.63 -30.34
C ALA A 94 -4.59 53.00 -30.98
N ALA A 95 -3.37 53.06 -31.55
CA ALA A 95 -2.91 54.03 -32.55
C ALA A 95 -2.74 55.48 -32.07
N ALA A 96 -1.76 56.26 -32.52
CA ALA A 96 -0.62 56.02 -33.40
C ALA A 96 0.33 57.22 -33.27
N ALA A 97 1.58 56.94 -33.62
CA ALA A 97 2.56 57.77 -34.30
C ALA A 97 2.61 59.29 -34.05
N THR A 98 3.80 59.76 -33.66
CA THR A 98 4.50 60.81 -34.44
C THR A 98 6.02 60.67 -34.23
N ARG A 99 6.74 60.34 -35.31
CA ARG A 99 8.11 60.81 -35.63
C ARG A 99 8.00 61.51 -36.99
N PRO A 100 8.78 62.56 -37.29
CA PRO A 100 10.17 62.44 -37.81
C PRO A 100 11.09 63.49 -37.14
N ALA A 101 12.41 63.61 -37.31
CA ALA A 101 13.31 63.44 -38.46
C ALA A 101 14.72 63.12 -37.88
N ASP A 102 15.38 62.05 -38.31
CA ASP A 102 16.36 61.99 -39.41
C ASP A 102 17.65 62.79 -39.15
N ASP A 103 18.72 62.05 -38.83
CA ASP A 103 20.03 62.18 -39.48
C ASP A 103 20.81 60.85 -39.32
N GLU A 104 20.83 60.07 -40.41
CA GLU A 104 21.82 59.04 -40.78
C GLU A 104 22.19 59.34 -42.26
N PRO A 105 23.33 58.89 -42.86
CA PRO A 105 24.10 57.66 -42.62
C PRO A 105 25.64 57.93 -42.64
N ALA A 106 26.61 57.01 -42.50
CA ALA A 106 26.70 55.62 -42.92
C ALA A 106 27.86 54.88 -42.19
N ALA A 107 27.69 53.56 -42.14
CA ALA A 107 28.56 52.48 -41.60
C ALA A 107 29.94 52.37 -42.33
N PRO A 108 30.88 51.42 -42.03
CA PRO A 108 30.67 50.05 -41.52
C PRO A 108 31.75 49.52 -40.55
N GLY A 109 31.52 48.33 -39.97
CA GLY A 109 32.62 47.56 -39.36
C GLY A 109 32.16 46.58 -38.29
N GLY A 110 32.04 45.31 -38.65
CA GLY A 110 31.63 44.25 -37.74
C GLY A 110 32.63 43.96 -36.63
N VAL A 111 32.11 43.39 -35.55
CA VAL A 111 32.89 42.51 -34.66
C VAL A 111 31.98 41.37 -34.19
N VAL A 112 31.77 40.40 -35.07
CA VAL A 112 31.59 39.00 -34.65
C VAL A 112 32.91 38.55 -34.03
N ARG A 113 32.98 38.49 -32.69
CA ARG A 113 33.78 37.55 -31.87
C ARG A 113 33.95 38.07 -30.45
N ALA A 114 33.10 37.59 -29.54
CA ALA A 114 33.48 37.32 -28.14
C ALA A 114 32.33 36.63 -27.35
N LEU A 115 31.80 35.49 -27.82
CA LEU A 115 30.82 34.69 -27.03
C LEU A 115 31.09 33.17 -27.07
N GLY A 116 32.32 32.75 -27.40
CA GLY A 116 32.66 31.34 -27.61
C GLY A 116 32.98 30.51 -26.35
N ARG A 117 32.97 31.08 -25.14
CA ARG A 117 33.34 30.35 -23.91
C ARG A 117 32.32 30.41 -22.77
N VAL A 118 31.43 31.41 -22.73
CA VAL A 118 30.30 31.44 -21.78
C VAL A 118 29.14 30.59 -22.29
N SER A 119 28.98 30.47 -23.61
CA SER A 119 27.92 29.66 -24.23
C SER A 119 28.08 28.15 -23.98
N THR A 120 29.31 27.62 -23.98
CA THR A 120 29.56 26.19 -23.72
C THR A 120 29.38 25.82 -22.25
N LEU A 121 29.76 26.69 -21.31
CA LEU A 121 29.51 26.45 -19.88
C LEU A 121 28.02 26.53 -19.54
N VAL A 122 27.30 27.51 -20.07
CA VAL A 122 25.84 27.61 -19.89
C VAL A 122 25.13 26.42 -20.53
N LEU A 123 25.55 26.00 -21.72
CA LEU A 123 24.99 24.82 -22.38
C LEU A 123 25.31 23.52 -21.63
N ALA A 124 26.51 23.38 -21.07
CA ALA A 124 26.89 22.24 -20.25
C ALA A 124 26.08 22.17 -18.94
N VAL A 125 25.86 23.32 -18.29
CA VAL A 125 25.00 23.40 -17.09
C VAL A 125 23.56 23.06 -17.43
N LEU A 126 23.01 23.59 -18.53
CA LEU A 126 21.66 23.25 -18.99
C LEU A 126 21.54 21.76 -19.33
N LEU A 127 22.54 21.16 -19.97
CA LEU A 127 22.58 19.73 -20.25
C LEU A 127 22.54 18.90 -18.95
N VAL A 128 23.34 19.27 -17.95
CA VAL A 128 23.35 18.60 -16.64
C VAL A 128 22.00 18.74 -15.95
N LEU A 129 21.34 19.91 -16.01
CA LEU A 129 20.01 20.12 -15.45
C LEU A 129 18.95 19.28 -16.17
N VAL A 130 19.00 19.17 -17.50
CA VAL A 130 18.08 18.33 -18.28
C VAL A 130 18.30 16.86 -17.95
N LEU A 131 19.55 16.38 -17.90
CA LEU A 131 19.87 15.01 -17.51
C LEU A 131 19.46 14.71 -16.07
N GLY A 132 19.64 15.68 -15.16
CA GLY A 132 19.17 15.58 -13.77
C GLY A 132 17.66 15.49 -13.68
N ALA A 133 16.92 16.33 -14.43
CA ALA A 133 15.46 16.29 -14.49
C ALA A 133 14.94 14.97 -15.09
N PHE A 134 15.60 14.45 -16.13
CA PHE A 134 15.29 13.13 -16.69
C PHE A 134 15.56 12.01 -15.68
N GLY A 135 16.66 12.09 -14.92
CA GLY A 135 16.97 11.13 -13.86
C GLY A 135 15.92 11.14 -12.75
N VAL A 136 15.50 12.33 -12.30
CA VAL A 136 14.44 12.48 -11.29
C VAL A 136 13.09 11.99 -11.82
N ALA A 137 12.73 12.32 -13.06
CA ALA A 137 11.48 11.86 -13.68
C ALA A 137 11.46 10.34 -13.88
N ALA A 138 12.58 9.74 -14.28
CA ALA A 138 12.71 8.29 -14.41
C ALA A 138 12.58 7.59 -13.04
N TRP A 139 13.23 8.13 -12.01
CA TRP A 139 13.14 7.61 -10.64
C TRP A 139 11.72 7.75 -10.05
N ALA A 140 11.11 8.93 -10.19
CA ALA A 140 9.72 9.16 -9.77
C ALA A 140 8.73 8.25 -10.53
N GLY A 141 8.98 8.01 -11.83
CA GLY A 141 8.18 7.08 -12.62
C GLY A 141 8.26 5.63 -12.11
N THR A 142 9.43 5.19 -11.65
CA THR A 142 9.58 3.84 -11.06
C THR A 142 8.86 3.71 -9.72
N GLU A 143 8.93 4.74 -8.86
CA GLU A 143 8.23 4.75 -7.56
C GLU A 143 6.71 4.75 -7.74
N ILE A 144 6.17 5.55 -8.68
CA ILE A 144 4.74 5.60 -8.96
C ILE A 144 4.25 4.26 -9.54
N ALA A 145 5.00 3.66 -10.47
CA ALA A 145 4.65 2.36 -11.03
C ALA A 145 4.67 1.27 -9.95
N GLN A 146 5.59 1.34 -8.99
CA GLN A 146 5.67 0.41 -7.87
C GLN A 146 4.51 0.59 -6.90
N GLN A 147 4.10 1.83 -6.59
CA GLN A 147 2.92 2.10 -5.76
C GLN A 147 1.63 1.60 -6.42
N GLN A 148 1.45 1.86 -7.72
CA GLN A 148 0.30 1.33 -8.47
C GLN A 148 0.24 -0.19 -8.42
N ARG A 149 1.38 -0.88 -8.59
CA ARG A 149 1.47 -2.34 -8.48
C ARG A 149 1.09 -2.86 -7.10
N VAL A 150 1.41 -2.13 -6.03
CA VAL A 150 1.00 -2.49 -4.67
C VAL A 150 -0.51 -2.32 -4.50
N ASP A 151 -1.09 -1.25 -5.03
CA ASP A 151 -2.54 -1.02 -4.97
C ASP A 151 -3.31 -2.06 -5.80
N ASP A 152 -2.82 -2.39 -7.00
CA ASP A 152 -3.36 -3.47 -7.82
C ASP A 152 -3.29 -4.81 -7.08
N ALA A 153 -2.14 -5.12 -6.45
CA ALA A 153 -1.98 -6.33 -5.64
C ALA A 153 -3.01 -6.42 -4.50
N ARG A 154 -3.34 -5.30 -3.84
CA ARG A 154 -4.35 -5.25 -2.77
C ARG A 154 -5.76 -5.53 -3.27
N VAL A 155 -6.04 -5.26 -4.55
CA VAL A 155 -7.34 -5.50 -5.17
C VAL A 155 -7.41 -6.91 -5.76
N GLU A 156 -6.37 -7.35 -6.47
CA GLU A 156 -6.36 -8.60 -7.23
C GLU A 156 -6.06 -9.83 -6.38
N ALA A 157 -5.09 -9.73 -5.47
CA ALA A 157 -4.63 -10.89 -4.70
C ALA A 157 -5.75 -11.52 -3.84
N PRO A 158 -6.67 -10.77 -3.20
CA PRO A 158 -7.80 -11.36 -2.47
C PRO A 158 -8.71 -12.23 -3.34
N ALA A 159 -9.07 -11.75 -4.53
CA ALA A 159 -9.92 -12.49 -5.45
C ALA A 159 -9.22 -13.78 -5.95
N ALA A 160 -7.93 -13.68 -6.27
CA ALA A 160 -7.13 -14.84 -6.65
C ALA A 160 -6.97 -15.85 -5.50
N ALA A 161 -6.75 -15.37 -4.27
CA ALA A 161 -6.65 -16.20 -3.08
C ALA A 161 -7.99 -16.90 -2.77
N GLU A 162 -9.13 -16.25 -2.97
CA GLU A 162 -10.44 -16.89 -2.85
C GLU A 162 -10.59 -18.06 -3.84
N ALA A 163 -10.26 -17.84 -5.11
CA ALA A 163 -10.32 -18.89 -6.13
C ALA A 163 -9.36 -20.04 -5.82
N ALA A 164 -8.14 -19.72 -5.42
CA ALA A 164 -7.13 -20.69 -5.02
C ALA A 164 -7.61 -21.50 -3.79
N ALA A 165 -8.14 -20.85 -2.76
CA ALA A 165 -8.66 -21.51 -1.57
C ALA A 165 -9.74 -22.54 -1.89
N LYS A 166 -10.70 -22.19 -2.74
CA LYS A 166 -11.75 -23.12 -3.17
C LYS A 166 -11.16 -24.34 -3.88
N ALA A 167 -10.15 -24.14 -4.72
CA ALA A 167 -9.51 -25.21 -5.48
C ALA A 167 -8.59 -26.10 -4.63
N LEU A 168 -7.80 -25.50 -3.73
CA LEU A 168 -6.81 -26.21 -2.90
C LEU A 168 -7.47 -26.96 -1.73
N LEU A 169 -8.57 -26.44 -1.20
CA LEU A 169 -9.22 -26.91 0.03
C LEU A 169 -10.49 -27.71 -0.24
N SER A 170 -10.78 -28.03 -1.51
CA SER A 170 -11.87 -28.93 -1.90
C SER A 170 -11.34 -30.12 -2.67
N TYR A 171 -11.90 -31.30 -2.44
CA TYR A 171 -11.64 -32.49 -3.24
C TYR A 171 -12.80 -33.48 -3.14
N ASP A 172 -12.86 -34.39 -4.10
CA ASP A 172 -13.79 -35.50 -4.11
C ASP A 172 -13.03 -36.80 -4.41
N TYR A 173 -13.24 -37.83 -3.60
CA TYR A 173 -12.56 -39.13 -3.78
C TYR A 173 -12.74 -39.72 -5.20
N ARG A 174 -13.78 -39.33 -5.93
CA ARG A 174 -14.09 -39.79 -7.30
C ARG A 174 -13.27 -39.05 -8.36
N THR A 175 -12.80 -37.84 -8.07
CA THR A 175 -12.13 -36.96 -9.04
C THR A 175 -10.76 -36.45 -8.59
N LEU A 176 -10.12 -37.12 -7.61
CA LEU A 176 -8.82 -36.73 -7.04
C LEU A 176 -7.77 -36.34 -8.10
N PRO A 177 -7.57 -37.07 -9.21
CA PRO A 177 -6.58 -36.67 -10.22
C PRO A 177 -6.90 -35.34 -10.89
N ALA A 178 -8.18 -35.09 -11.19
CA ALA A 178 -8.64 -33.83 -11.78
C ALA A 178 -8.60 -32.69 -10.76
N ASP A 179 -8.96 -32.95 -9.50
CA ASP A 179 -8.93 -31.97 -8.42
C ASP A 179 -7.49 -31.50 -8.16
N ARG A 180 -6.56 -32.45 -8.11
CA ARG A 180 -5.13 -32.18 -8.02
C ARG A 180 -4.63 -31.31 -9.16
N GLN A 181 -5.02 -31.61 -10.40
CA GLN A 181 -4.63 -30.81 -11.57
C GLN A 181 -5.25 -29.41 -11.55
N ARG A 182 -6.47 -29.25 -11.03
CA ARG A 182 -7.07 -27.91 -10.87
C ARG A 182 -6.33 -27.11 -9.79
N ALA A 183 -6.01 -27.73 -8.65
CA ALA A 183 -5.26 -27.10 -7.58
C ALA A 183 -3.85 -26.68 -8.03
N SER A 184 -3.16 -27.51 -8.82
CA SER A 184 -1.79 -27.20 -9.30
C SER A 184 -1.70 -25.89 -10.09
N ARG A 185 -2.77 -25.47 -10.77
CA ARG A 185 -2.82 -24.22 -11.53
C ARG A 185 -2.76 -22.96 -10.68
N TYR A 186 -3.01 -23.08 -9.38
CA TYR A 186 -2.97 -21.99 -8.40
C TYR A 186 -1.73 -22.04 -7.53
N LEU A 187 -0.81 -22.97 -7.76
CA LEU A 187 0.37 -23.19 -6.93
C LEU A 187 1.63 -22.74 -7.66
N THR A 188 2.66 -22.39 -6.90
CA THR A 188 3.98 -22.09 -7.44
C THR A 188 5.10 -22.48 -6.48
N GLY A 189 6.33 -22.50 -6.99
CA GLY A 189 7.54 -22.64 -6.19
C GLY A 189 7.69 -24.00 -5.49
N GLY A 190 8.27 -23.99 -4.30
CA GLY A 190 8.49 -25.20 -3.50
C GLY A 190 7.20 -25.82 -2.97
N PHE A 191 6.24 -24.96 -2.60
CA PHE A 191 4.97 -25.37 -2.04
C PHE A 191 4.11 -26.20 -3.00
N GLU A 192 4.16 -25.92 -4.31
CA GLU A 192 3.50 -26.76 -5.32
C GLU A 192 3.91 -28.24 -5.19
N ARG A 193 5.22 -28.51 -5.14
CA ARG A 193 5.74 -29.88 -5.07
C ARG A 193 5.31 -30.58 -3.79
N GLU A 194 5.39 -29.88 -2.67
CA GLU A 194 4.99 -30.42 -1.36
C GLU A 194 3.49 -30.72 -1.32
N TYR A 195 2.66 -29.76 -1.76
CA TYR A 195 1.23 -29.93 -1.84
C TYR A 195 0.86 -31.12 -2.73
N LEU A 196 1.42 -31.21 -3.94
CA LEU A 196 1.10 -32.29 -4.88
C LEU A 196 1.55 -33.66 -4.37
N LYS A 197 2.68 -33.73 -3.67
CA LYS A 197 3.15 -34.95 -2.99
C LYS A 197 2.15 -35.37 -1.91
N ASN A 198 1.74 -34.45 -1.03
CA ASN A 198 0.80 -34.74 0.05
C ASN A 198 -0.59 -35.09 -0.48
N PHE A 199 -1.05 -34.42 -1.54
CA PHE A 199 -2.32 -34.71 -2.19
C PHE A 199 -2.35 -36.12 -2.79
N GLN A 200 -1.23 -36.61 -3.35
CA GLN A 200 -1.14 -37.97 -3.89
C GLN A 200 -1.47 -39.03 -2.83
N LEU A 201 -1.11 -38.80 -1.56
CA LEU A 201 -1.40 -39.71 -0.45
C LEU A 201 -2.90 -39.84 -0.16
N LEU A 202 -3.72 -38.85 -0.56
CA LEU A 202 -5.19 -38.95 -0.46
C LEU A 202 -5.76 -40.02 -1.40
N GLU A 203 -5.13 -40.18 -2.57
CA GLU A 203 -5.50 -41.16 -3.59
C GLU A 203 -4.85 -42.52 -3.33
N LYS A 204 -3.54 -42.53 -3.06
CA LYS A 204 -2.74 -43.75 -2.99
C LYS A 204 -1.52 -43.56 -2.10
N GLN A 205 -1.29 -44.50 -1.18
CA GLN A 205 -0.13 -44.52 -0.29
C GLN A 205 1.12 -45.03 -1.02
N GLU A 206 2.30 -44.84 -0.42
CA GLU A 206 3.58 -45.25 -1.02
C GLU A 206 3.70 -46.77 -1.20
N ASP A 207 3.01 -47.56 -0.37
CA ASP A 207 2.95 -49.03 -0.46
C ASP A 207 1.97 -49.55 -1.54
N GLY A 208 1.27 -48.64 -2.22
CA GLY A 208 0.31 -48.95 -3.27
C GLY A 208 -1.13 -49.15 -2.81
N THR A 209 -1.41 -49.07 -1.52
CA THR A 209 -2.77 -49.15 -0.97
C THR A 209 -3.58 -47.87 -1.24
N ALA A 210 -4.90 -47.99 -1.17
CA ALA A 210 -5.80 -46.85 -1.36
C ALA A 210 -5.56 -45.77 -0.29
N GLY A 211 -5.51 -44.52 -0.69
CA GLY A 211 -5.33 -43.39 0.23
C GLY A 211 -6.57 -43.12 1.10
N ALA A 212 -6.40 -42.26 2.10
CA ALA A 212 -7.43 -42.01 3.11
C ALA A 212 -8.75 -41.47 2.51
N ALA A 213 -8.68 -40.66 1.45
CA ALA A 213 -9.87 -40.12 0.80
C ALA A 213 -10.66 -41.21 0.06
N VAL A 214 -9.97 -42.15 -0.58
CA VAL A 214 -10.61 -43.29 -1.29
C VAL A 214 -11.22 -44.27 -0.29
N GLN A 215 -10.49 -44.63 0.77
CA GLN A 215 -10.96 -45.57 1.78
C GLN A 215 -12.21 -45.08 2.51
N THR A 216 -12.25 -43.79 2.86
CA THR A 216 -13.38 -43.19 3.59
C THR A 216 -14.45 -42.59 2.67
N LYS A 217 -14.24 -42.65 1.34
CA LYS A 217 -15.04 -41.96 0.32
C LYS A 217 -15.29 -40.49 0.68
N ALA A 218 -14.22 -39.80 1.06
CA ALA A 218 -14.28 -38.44 1.54
C ALA A 218 -14.59 -37.46 0.40
N VAL A 219 -15.53 -36.56 0.64
CA VAL A 219 -15.80 -35.38 -0.17
C VAL A 219 -15.65 -34.16 0.72
N VAL A 220 -14.79 -33.23 0.33
CA VAL A 220 -14.56 -31.99 1.05
C VAL A 220 -14.89 -30.82 0.14
N LYS A 221 -15.78 -29.94 0.59
CA LYS A 221 -16.18 -28.74 -0.13
C LYS A 221 -15.84 -27.50 0.68
N ALA A 222 -14.93 -26.69 0.16
CA ALA A 222 -14.59 -25.39 0.72
C ALA A 222 -15.50 -24.28 0.17
N THR A 223 -15.99 -23.44 1.06
CA THR A 223 -16.71 -22.20 0.75
C THR A 223 -15.99 -21.06 1.44
N VAL A 224 -15.53 -20.08 0.67
CA VAL A 224 -14.90 -18.88 1.20
C VAL A 224 -16.00 -17.93 1.66
N THR A 225 -15.91 -17.47 2.91
CA THR A 225 -16.87 -16.54 3.51
C THR A 225 -16.34 -15.10 3.52
N GLY A 226 -15.03 -14.92 3.35
CA GLY A 226 -14.41 -13.61 3.19
C GLY A 226 -12.90 -13.71 3.03
N THR A 227 -12.31 -12.62 2.57
CA THR A 227 -10.86 -12.45 2.40
C THR A 227 -10.43 -11.10 2.95
N GLY A 228 -9.20 -11.01 3.46
CA GLY A 228 -8.58 -9.75 3.86
C GLY A 228 -7.09 -9.75 3.55
N VAL A 229 -6.57 -8.63 3.08
CA VAL A 229 -5.13 -8.45 2.86
C VAL A 229 -4.45 -8.23 4.21
N ILE A 230 -3.44 -9.04 4.52
CA ILE A 230 -2.56 -8.85 5.68
C ILE A 230 -1.46 -7.85 5.34
N ASP A 231 -0.79 -8.07 4.20
CA ASP A 231 0.13 -7.14 3.56
C ASP A 231 0.21 -7.43 2.06
N ALA A 232 0.70 -6.45 1.31
CA ALA A 232 0.94 -6.54 -0.12
C ALA A 232 2.12 -5.65 -0.51
N ASP A 233 2.91 -6.18 -1.43
CA ASP A 233 4.01 -5.55 -2.17
C ASP A 233 3.71 -5.63 -3.68
N SER A 234 4.61 -5.13 -4.52
CA SER A 234 4.43 -5.07 -5.99
C SER A 234 4.33 -6.43 -6.69
N ASP A 235 4.73 -7.52 -6.04
CA ASP A 235 4.78 -8.89 -6.58
C ASP A 235 4.39 -9.98 -5.57
N ARG A 236 4.04 -9.59 -4.35
CA ARG A 236 3.77 -10.49 -3.22
C ARG A 236 2.60 -9.96 -2.43
N ALA A 237 1.77 -10.86 -1.90
CA ALA A 237 0.70 -10.49 -0.99
C ALA A 237 0.42 -11.62 -0.02
N ARG A 238 0.12 -11.29 1.23
CA ARG A 238 -0.41 -12.24 2.20
C ARG A 238 -1.88 -11.97 2.39
N VAL A 239 -2.71 -12.97 2.09
CA VAL A 239 -4.17 -12.86 2.18
C VAL A 239 -4.68 -13.81 3.25
N LEU A 240 -5.41 -13.29 4.23
CA LEU A 240 -6.20 -14.08 5.15
C LEU A 240 -7.52 -14.48 4.48
N VAL A 241 -7.80 -15.77 4.42
CA VAL A 241 -9.02 -16.33 3.85
C VAL A 241 -9.80 -17.04 4.96
N PHE A 242 -11.07 -16.66 5.11
CA PHE A 242 -12.02 -17.33 5.99
C PHE A 242 -12.77 -18.37 5.17
N VAL A 243 -12.66 -19.64 5.57
CA VAL A 243 -13.16 -20.76 4.77
C VAL A 243 -13.95 -21.73 5.64
N ASN A 244 -15.17 -22.03 5.21
CA ASN A 244 -15.97 -23.11 5.78
C ASN A 244 -15.78 -24.35 4.92
N GLN A 245 -15.45 -25.48 5.52
CA GLN A 245 -15.34 -26.76 4.85
C GLN A 245 -16.44 -27.70 5.34
N VAL A 246 -17.18 -28.29 4.41
CA VAL A 246 -18.07 -29.41 4.69
C VAL A 246 -17.33 -30.69 4.29
N SER A 247 -17.17 -31.60 5.23
CA SER A 247 -16.53 -32.90 5.05
C SER A 247 -17.58 -33.99 5.17
N GLU A 248 -17.78 -34.75 4.10
CA GLU A 248 -18.68 -35.88 4.03
C GLU A 248 -17.86 -37.16 3.85
N LYS A 249 -18.16 -38.19 4.64
CA LYS A 249 -17.50 -39.51 4.57
C LYS A 249 -18.56 -40.60 4.62
N GLN A 250 -18.30 -41.75 3.99
CA GLN A 250 -19.27 -42.83 3.97
C GLN A 250 -19.54 -43.35 5.39
N GLY A 251 -20.82 -43.38 5.78
CA GLY A 251 -21.25 -43.90 7.09
C GLY A 251 -21.01 -42.95 8.26
N GLN A 252 -20.75 -41.66 8.00
CA GLN A 252 -20.59 -40.62 9.02
C GLN A 252 -21.47 -39.42 8.67
N ASP A 253 -21.94 -38.72 9.70
CA ASP A 253 -22.67 -37.46 9.50
C ASP A 253 -21.72 -36.35 8.98
N PRO A 254 -22.18 -35.49 8.06
CA PRO A 254 -21.40 -34.38 7.56
C PRO A 254 -20.84 -33.50 8.68
N GLN A 255 -19.54 -33.21 8.61
CA GLN A 255 -18.86 -32.35 9.57
C GLN A 255 -18.56 -30.99 8.95
N ILE A 256 -18.77 -29.91 9.70
CA ILE A 256 -18.47 -28.54 9.25
C ILE A 256 -17.26 -28.02 10.04
N PHE A 257 -16.23 -27.62 9.32
CA PHE A 257 -15.03 -26.99 9.87
C PHE A 257 -14.99 -25.52 9.46
N GLN A 258 -14.71 -24.64 10.41
CA GLN A 258 -14.52 -23.21 10.15
C GLN A 258 -13.04 -22.90 10.32
N ASN A 259 -12.37 -22.68 9.20
CA ASN A 259 -10.93 -22.52 9.16
C ASN A 259 -10.56 -21.10 8.74
N ARG A 260 -9.39 -20.66 9.20
CA ARG A 260 -8.75 -19.42 8.77
C ARG A 260 -7.38 -19.78 8.23
N VAL A 261 -7.10 -19.37 6.99
CA VAL A 261 -5.82 -19.66 6.34
C VAL A 261 -5.17 -18.37 5.86
N ALA A 262 -3.88 -18.17 6.16
CA ALA A 262 -3.08 -17.18 5.48
C ALA A 262 -2.45 -17.83 4.24
N MET A 263 -2.71 -17.24 3.08
CA MET A 263 -2.10 -17.62 1.80
C MET A 263 -1.06 -16.59 1.43
N SER A 264 0.17 -17.06 1.22
CA SER A 264 1.25 -16.23 0.66
C SER A 264 1.19 -16.33 -0.85
N MET A 265 0.73 -15.27 -1.49
CA MET A 265 0.56 -15.14 -2.93
C MET A 265 1.80 -14.50 -3.56
N ARG A 266 2.14 -14.92 -4.78
CA ARG A 266 3.12 -14.25 -5.65
C ARG A 266 2.54 -14.00 -7.01
N ASP A 267 2.84 -12.85 -7.59
CA ASP A 267 2.59 -12.60 -8.99
C ASP A 267 3.66 -13.32 -9.83
N VAL A 268 3.23 -14.24 -10.68
CA VAL A 268 4.08 -14.97 -11.62
C VAL A 268 3.49 -14.78 -13.00
N ASP A 269 4.16 -13.96 -13.80
CA ASP A 269 3.75 -13.58 -15.17
C ASP A 269 2.32 -13.00 -15.22
N GLY A 270 2.00 -12.08 -14.29
CA GLY A 270 0.68 -11.45 -14.21
C GLY A 270 -0.43 -12.35 -13.67
N ARG A 271 -0.05 -13.41 -12.93
CA ARG A 271 -0.99 -14.30 -12.25
C ARG A 271 -0.58 -14.49 -10.80
N TRP A 272 -1.52 -14.22 -9.91
CA TRP A 272 -1.37 -14.49 -8.48
C TRP A 272 -1.49 -15.98 -8.18
N LEU A 273 -0.40 -16.58 -7.72
CA LEU A 273 -0.28 -18.00 -7.36
C LEU A 273 0.12 -18.15 -5.88
N VAL A 274 -0.37 -19.20 -5.24
CA VAL A 274 -0.06 -19.55 -3.85
C VAL A 274 1.33 -20.17 -3.78
N SER A 275 2.21 -19.52 -3.03
CA SER A 275 3.58 -19.96 -2.76
C SER A 275 3.77 -20.57 -1.38
N ASP A 276 2.80 -20.38 -0.48
CA ASP A 276 2.74 -20.97 0.85
C ASP A 276 1.32 -20.84 1.45
N LEU A 277 0.95 -21.73 2.38
CA LEU A 277 -0.35 -21.73 3.04
C LEU A 277 -0.19 -22.15 4.50
N LYS A 278 -0.70 -21.32 5.42
CA LYS A 278 -0.68 -21.58 6.86
C LYS A 278 -2.09 -21.49 7.46
N SER A 279 -2.50 -22.49 8.25
CA SER A 279 -3.75 -22.38 9.03
C SER A 279 -3.49 -21.77 10.41
N TYR A 280 -4.53 -21.17 10.98
CA TYR A 280 -4.58 -20.64 12.36
C TYR A 280 -5.54 -21.45 13.23
#